data_AF-A0A8T7AQL1-F1
#
_entry.id   AF-A0A8T7AQL1-F1
#
_cell.length_a   1.000
_cell.length_b   1.000
_cell.length_c   1.000
_cell.angle_alpha   90.00
_cell.angle_beta   90.00
_cell.angle_gamma   90.00
#
_symmetry.space_group_name_H-M   'P 1'
#
loop_
_entity.id
_entity.type
_entity.pdbx_description
1 polymer ?
#
loop_
_entity_poly.entity_id
_entity_poly.type
_entity_poly.pdbx_seq_one_letter_code
_entity_poly.pdbx_strand_id
1 'polypeptide(L)' 'MTPNEIEQLIESHLEDCSATVRSDDNTHYEAVVIASSFDGKRPLQRHQMVYAALGD' A
#
# COMPACT_ATOMS: atom_id res chain seq x y z
N MET A 1 -0.79 -13.78 -1.60
CA MET A 1 0.32 -12.85 -1.27
C MET A 1 0.55 -12.89 0.22
N THR A 2 1.80 -12.85 0.65
CA THR A 2 2.14 -12.63 2.06
C THR A 2 2.10 -11.12 2.37
N PRO A 3 1.86 -10.72 3.63
CA PRO A 3 1.88 -9.31 4.02
C PRO A 3 3.17 -8.60 3.61
N ASN A 4 4.31 -9.28 3.79
CA ASN A 4 5.63 -8.76 3.48
C ASN A 4 5.84 -8.52 1.97
N GLU A 5 5.25 -9.35 1.10
CA GLU A 5 5.27 -9.10 -0.35
C GLU A 5 4.49 -7.85 -0.74
N ILE A 6 3.33 -7.63 -0.09
CA ILE A 6 2.51 -6.44 -0.33
C ILE A 6 3.24 -5.18 0.12
N GLU A 7 3.88 -5.22 1.30
CA GLU A 7 4.71 -4.12 1.80
C GLU A 7 5.78 -3.74 0.76
N GLN A 8 6.58 -4.72 0.31
CA GLN A 8 7.63 -4.46 -0.67
C GLN A 8 7.11 -3.97 -2.02
N LEU A 9 5.97 -4.48 -2.50
CA LEU A 9 5.36 -4.01 -3.73
C LEU A 9 4.99 -2.53 -3.63
N ILE A 10 4.31 -2.14 -2.56
CA ILE A 10 3.88 -0.75 -2.34
C ILE A 10 5.09 0.18 -2.19
N GLU A 11 6.09 -0.22 -1.39
CA GLU A 11 7.32 0.55 -1.19
C GLU A 11 8.15 0.68 -2.48
N SER A 12 8.15 -0.34 -3.34
CA SER A 12 8.85 -0.28 -4.64
C SER A 12 8.15 0.61 -5.67
N HIS A 13 6.85 0.86 -5.51
CA HIS A 13 6.05 1.65 -6.45
C HIS A 13 5.95 3.13 -6.10
N LEU A 14 6.21 3.49 -4.84
CA LEU A 14 6.03 4.84 -4.32
C LEU A 14 7.36 5.35 -3.73
N GLU A 15 7.79 6.54 -4.16
CA GLU A 15 8.98 7.19 -3.59
C GLU A 15 8.70 7.67 -2.15
N ASP A 16 9.73 7.53 -1.28
CA ASP A 16 9.65 7.83 0.16
C ASP A 16 8.41 7.22 0.83
N CYS A 17 8.16 5.94 0.51
CA CYS A 17 7.04 5.19 1.02
C CYS A 17 7.47 4.20 2.09
N SER A 18 6.67 4.10 3.15
CA SER A 18 6.71 3.02 4.12
C SER A 18 5.33 2.38 4.19
N ALA A 19 5.28 1.08 3.94
CA ALA A 19 4.05 0.30 4.00
C ALA A 19 4.14 -0.71 5.14
N THR A 20 3.05 -0.89 5.86
CA THR A 20 2.94 -1.92 6.90
C THR A 20 1.63 -2.66 6.69
N VAL A 21 1.71 -3.97 6.47
CA VAL A 21 0.57 -4.83 6.15
C VAL A 21 0.40 -5.85 7.26
N ARG A 22 -0.83 -5.94 7.77
CA ARG A 22 -1.24 -6.90 8.79
C ARG A 22 -2.33 -7.77 8.23
N SER A 23 -2.33 -9.05 8.59
CA SER A 23 -3.38 -9.98 8.24
C SER A 23 -3.52 -11.00 9.37
N ASP A 24 -4.74 -11.17 9.86
CA ASP A 24 -5.06 -12.12 10.94
C ASP A 24 -5.57 -13.47 10.39
N ASP A 25 -6.12 -13.50 9.18
CA ASP A 25 -6.78 -14.67 8.58
C ASP A 25 -6.26 -15.03 7.17
N ASN A 26 -5.19 -14.38 6.68
CA ASN A 26 -4.69 -14.49 5.30
C ASN A 26 -5.74 -14.24 4.21
N THR A 27 -6.87 -13.62 4.56
CA THR A 27 -8.00 -13.34 3.67
C THR A 27 -8.27 -11.83 3.63
N HIS A 28 -8.26 -11.19 4.79
CA HIS A 28 -8.33 -9.75 4.96
C HIS A 28 -6.94 -9.21 5.29
N TYR A 29 -6.55 -8.18 4.55
CA TYR A 29 -5.29 -7.47 4.74
C TYR A 29 -5.60 -6.04 5.11
N GLU A 30 -4.93 -5.55 6.15
CA GLU A 30 -4.98 -4.16 6.57
C GLU A 30 -3.61 -3.54 6.31
N ALA A 31 -3.56 -2.52 5.44
CA ALA A 31 -2.32 -1.88 5.04
C ALA A 31 -2.30 -0.42 5.50
N VAL A 32 -1.28 -0.05 6.26
CA VAL A 32 -0.95 1.33 6.60
C VAL A 32 0.15 1.80 5.66
N VAL A 33 -0.15 2.74 4.78
CA VAL A 33 0.80 3.26 3.79
C VAL A 33 1.07 4.73 4.07
N ILE A 34 2.34 5.06 4.28
CA ILE A 34 2.82 6.41 4.53
C ILE A 34 3.75 6.77 3.38
N ALA A 35 3.32 7.69 2.52
CA ALA A 35 4.13 8.18 1.41
C ALA A 35 3.97 9.69 1.26
N SER A 36 5.07 10.39 0.97
CA SER A 36 5.07 11.83 0.68
C SER A 36 4.20 12.17 -0.55
N SER A 37 4.12 11.25 -1.50
CA SER A 37 3.29 11.33 -2.71
C SER A 37 1.77 11.48 -2.44
N PHE A 38 1.31 11.16 -1.24
CA PHE A 38 -0.09 11.32 -0.83
C PHE A 38 -0.46 12.73 -0.39
N ASP A 39 0.53 13.60 -0.19
CA ASP A 39 0.27 14.98 0.17
C ASP A 39 -0.51 15.70 -0.94
N GLY A 40 -1.54 16.45 -0.55
CA GLY A 40 -2.48 17.11 -1.48
C GLY A 40 -3.37 16.18 -2.32
N LYS A 41 -3.25 14.84 -2.23
CA LYS A 41 -4.10 13.89 -2.96
C LYS A 41 -5.40 13.61 -2.22
N ARG A 42 -6.47 13.35 -2.97
CA ARG A 42 -7.76 12.93 -2.40
C ARG A 42 -7.68 11.49 -1.88
N PRO A 43 -8.50 11.11 -0.87
CA PRO A 43 -8.52 9.74 -0.34
C PRO A 43 -8.66 8.67 -1.43
N LEU A 44 -9.55 8.88 -2.40
CA LEU A 44 -9.74 7.96 -3.53
C LEU A 44 -8.49 7.81 -4.40
N GLN A 45 -7.77 8.90 -4.67
CA GLN A 45 -6.52 8.84 -5.46
C GLN A 45 -5.43 8.10 -4.71
N ARG A 46 -5.33 8.27 -3.39
CA ARG A 46 -4.38 7.51 -2.56
C ARG A 46 -4.67 6.01 -2.65
N HIS A 47 -5.94 5.62 -2.53
CA HIS A 47 -6.35 4.23 -2.70
C HIS A 47 -6.02 3.71 -4.10
N GLN A 48 -6.33 4.47 -5.16
CA GLN A 48 -6.01 4.08 -6.54
C GLN A 48 -4.50 3.85 -6.73
N MET A 49 -3.65 4.69 -6.14
CA MET A 49 -2.20 4.53 -6.20
C MET A 49 -1.74 3.24 -5.52
N VAL A 50 -2.30 2.91 -4.34
CA VAL A 50 -1.97 1.67 -3.63
C VAL A 50 -2.47 0.43 -4.40
N TYR A 51 -3.70 0.46 -4.92
CA TYR A 51 -4.22 -0.63 -5.75
C TYR A 51 -3.43 -0.80 -7.05
N ALA A 52 -2.97 0.29 -7.67
CA ALA A 52 -2.10 0.21 -8.84
C ALA A 52 -0.76 -0.49 -8.53
N ALA A 53 -0.22 -0.30 -7.32
CA ALA A 53 1.00 -0.97 -6.88
C ALA A 53 0.83 -2.48 -6.59
N LEU A 54 -0.39 -2.90 -6.23
CA LEU A 54 -0.71 -4.29 -5.92
C LEU A 54 -0.87 -5.16 -7.18
N GLY A 55 -1.20 -4.56 -8.33
CA GLY A 55 -1.60 -5.31 -9.53
C GLY A 55 -3.00 -5.92 -9.39
N ASP A 56 -3.73 -6.00 -10.50
CA ASP A 56 -5.12 -6.50 -10.59
C ASP A 56 -5.30 -7.93 -10.06
#